data_AF-A0A3M1FVZ1-F1
#
_entry.id   AF-A0A3M1FVZ1-F1
#
_cell.length_a   1.000
_cell.length_b   1.000
_cell.length_c   1.000
_cell.angle_alpha   90.00
_cell.angle_beta   90.00
_cell.angle_gamma   90.00
#
_symmetry.space_group_name_H-M   'P 1'
#
loop_
_entity.id
_entity.type
_entity.pdbx_description
1 polymer ?
#
loop_
_entity_poly.entity_id
_entity_poly.type
_entity_poly.pdbx_seq_one_letter_code
_entity_poly.pdbx_strand_id
1 'polypeptide(L)'
;MSEDIATLAGGCFWCTEAAFAALAGVGRVIPGYIGGSVPDPDYEQVCSGVTGHAEAVRIHFDPETIGYDDLLDVFFTVHDPTQLNRQGHDVGTQYR
;
A
#
# COMPACT_ATOMS: atom_id res chain seq x y z
N MET A 1 9.39 17.52 -14.93
CA MET A 1 8.34 16.99 -14.05
C MET A 1 9.06 16.32 -12.91
N SER A 2 8.86 16.80 -11.69
CA SER A 2 9.38 16.16 -10.48
C SER A 2 8.57 14.88 -10.26
N GLU A 3 9.21 13.78 -9.87
CA GLU A 3 8.52 12.54 -9.51
C GLU A 3 9.04 12.10 -8.15
N ASP A 4 8.13 12.02 -7.18
CA ASP A 4 8.37 11.48 -5.85
C ASP A 4 7.70 10.12 -5.70
N ILE A 5 8.19 9.35 -4.74
CA ILE A 5 7.73 7.98 -4.50
C ILE A 5 7.32 7.81 -3.04
N ALA A 6 6.08 7.36 -2.84
CA ALA A 6 5.57 6.91 -1.55
C ALA A 6 5.38 5.38 -1.56
N THR A 7 5.57 4.72 -0.42
CA THR A 7 5.18 3.32 -0.23
C THR A 7 4.29 3.21 0.99
N LEU A 8 3.07 2.72 0.81
CA LEU A 8 2.04 2.63 1.83
C LEU A 8 1.48 1.21 1.90
N ALA A 9 1.32 0.68 3.11
CA ALA A 9 0.73 -0.63 3.41
C ALA A 9 -0.46 -0.40 4.35
N GLY A 10 -1.62 -1.01 4.07
CA GLY A 10 -2.83 -0.76 4.86
C GLY A 10 -4.00 -1.72 4.62
N GLY A 11 -3.72 -2.92 4.12
CA GLY A 11 -4.73 -3.92 3.77
C GLY A 11 -4.53 -4.48 2.36
N CYS A 12 -5.60 -5.00 1.76
CA CYS A 12 -5.54 -5.55 0.40
C CYS A 12 -5.04 -4.50 -0.60
N PHE A 13 -3.92 -4.79 -1.26
CA PHE A 13 -3.30 -3.86 -2.21
C PHE A 13 -4.17 -3.52 -3.43
N TRP A 14 -5.18 -4.31 -3.78
CA TRP A 14 -6.09 -4.04 -4.90
C TRP A 14 -7.01 -2.86 -4.59
N CYS A 15 -7.51 -2.80 -3.35
CA CYS A 15 -8.32 -1.69 -2.89
C CYS A 15 -7.50 -0.41 -2.80
N THR A 16 -6.29 -0.52 -2.24
CA THR A 16 -5.38 0.62 -2.07
C THR A 16 -4.89 1.14 -3.43
N GLU A 17 -4.53 0.27 -4.36
CA GLU A 17 -4.14 0.64 -5.73
C GLU A 17 -5.25 1.42 -6.43
N ALA A 18 -6.48 0.90 -6.39
CA ALA A 18 -7.62 1.55 -7.00
C ALA A 18 -7.91 2.94 -6.41
N ALA A 19 -7.71 3.12 -5.10
CA ALA A 19 -7.90 4.42 -4.44
C ALA A 19 -6.90 5.49 -4.95
N PHE A 20 -5.63 5.13 -5.15
CA PHE A 20 -4.60 6.07 -5.59
C PHE A 20 -4.55 6.26 -7.11
N ALA A 21 -4.85 5.23 -7.91
CA ALA A 21 -4.75 5.29 -9.36
C ALA A 21 -5.70 6.32 -10.00
N ALA A 22 -6.76 6.73 -9.29
CA ALA A 22 -7.73 7.72 -9.77
C ALA A 22 -7.36 9.18 -9.41
N LEU A 23 -6.30 9.41 -8.63
CA LEU A 23 -5.95 10.75 -8.15
C LEU A 23 -5.19 11.54 -9.21
N ALA A 24 -5.56 12.81 -9.39
CA ALA A 24 -4.78 13.72 -10.23
C ALA A 24 -3.38 13.92 -9.63
N GLY A 25 -2.35 13.87 -10.47
CA GLY A 25 -0.95 13.92 -10.03
C GLY A 25 -0.33 12.56 -9.74
N VAL A 26 -1.11 11.49 -9.61
CA VAL A 26 -0.57 10.12 -9.52
C VAL A 26 -0.38 9.57 -10.93
N GLY A 27 0.87 9.26 -11.28
CA GLY A 27 1.22 8.73 -12.60
C GLY A 27 1.18 7.20 -12.67
N ARG A 28 1.57 6.53 -11.58
CA ARG A 28 1.62 5.07 -11.51
C ARG A 28 1.52 4.58 -10.08
N VAL A 29 0.77 3.49 -9.88
CA VAL A 29 0.71 2.75 -8.62
C VAL A 29 1.13 1.32 -8.92
N ILE A 30 2.03 0.76 -8.11
CA ILE A 30 2.53 -0.61 -8.27
C ILE A 30 2.26 -1.40 -6.99
N PRO A 31 1.41 -2.44 -7.02
CA PRO A 31 1.22 -3.34 -5.89
C PRO A 31 2.47 -4.22 -5.70
N GLY A 32 2.78 -4.56 -4.45
CA GLY A 32 3.90 -5.43 -4.11
C GLY A 32 3.97 -5.79 -2.64
N TYR A 33 5.10 -6.38 -2.25
CA TYR A 33 5.33 -6.90 -0.89
C TYR A 33 6.58 -6.25 -0.29
N ILE A 34 6.48 -5.80 0.97
CA ILE A 34 7.59 -5.15 1.69
C ILE A 34 7.56 -5.45 3.19
N GLY A 35 8.70 -5.28 3.87
CA GLY A 35 8.78 -5.32 5.34
C GLY A 35 8.85 -6.73 5.93
N GLY A 36 8.99 -7.75 5.09
CA GLY A 36 9.26 -9.14 5.48
C GLY A 36 10.73 -9.53 5.30
N SER A 37 11.01 -10.81 5.50
CA SER A 37 12.37 -11.38 5.53
C SER A 37 12.70 -12.30 4.35
N VAL A 38 11.69 -12.79 3.63
CA VAL A 38 11.87 -13.68 2.48
C VAL A 38 12.14 -12.86 1.21
N PRO A 39 13.27 -13.06 0.52
CA PRO A 39 13.55 -12.37 -0.74
C PRO A 39 12.65 -12.89 -1.87
N ASP A 40 12.26 -12.00 -2.79
CA ASP A 40 11.45 -12.30 -3.98
C ASP A 40 10.25 -13.23 -3.71
N PRO A 41 9.38 -12.91 -2.73
CA PRO A 41 8.28 -13.78 -2.35
C PRO A 41 7.19 -13.80 -3.44
N ASP A 42 6.53 -14.95 -3.60
CA ASP A 42 5.29 -15.04 -4.37
C ASP A 42 4.05 -14.77 -3.50
N TYR A 43 2.89 -14.67 -4.14
CA TYR A 43 1.62 -14.39 -3.47
C TYR A 43 1.24 -15.48 -2.46
N GLU A 44 1.42 -16.77 -2.80
CA GLU A 44 1.05 -17.89 -1.94
C GLU A 44 1.91 -17.91 -0.67
N GLN A 45 3.20 -17.60 -0.80
CA GLN A 45 4.11 -17.46 0.33
C GLN A 45 3.69 -16.32 1.25
N VAL A 46 3.28 -15.16 0.72
CA VAL A 46 2.80 -14.03 1.54
C VAL A 46 1.48 -14.35 2.22
N CYS A 47 0.53 -14.96 1.51
CA CYS A 47 -0.76 -15.37 2.09
C CYS A 47 -0.62 -16.37 3.24
N SER A 48 0.47 -17.15 3.28
CA SER A 48 0.74 -18.04 4.41
C SER A 48 1.10 -17.28 5.72
N GLY A 49 1.43 -15.99 5.64
CA GLY A 49 1.82 -15.14 6.76
C GLY A 49 3.24 -15.36 7.29
N VAL A 50 3.97 -16.36 6.78
CA VAL A 50 5.31 -16.73 7.31
C VAL A 50 6.43 -15.81 6.83
N THR A 51 6.22 -15.11 5.71
CA THR A 51 7.26 -14.25 5.11
C THR A 51 7.46 -12.95 5.88
N GLY A 52 6.47 -12.55 6.67
CA GLY A 52 6.44 -11.27 7.38
C GLY A 52 6.21 -10.05 6.49
N HIS A 53 6.00 -10.21 5.19
CA HIS A 53 5.70 -9.07 4.30
C HIS A 53 4.33 -8.48 4.60
N ALA A 54 4.16 -7.19 4.28
CA ALA A 54 2.88 -6.53 4.13
C ALA A 54 2.57 -6.36 2.64
N GLU A 55 1.29 -6.45 2.29
CA GLU A 55 0.79 -5.95 1.02
C GLU A 55 0.85 -4.43 1.03
N ALA A 56 1.56 -3.87 0.03
CA ALA A 56 1.81 -2.44 -0.07
C ALA A 56 1.66 -1.98 -1.52
N VAL A 57 1.48 -0.68 -1.69
CA VAL A 57 1.53 -0.01 -2.99
C VAL A 57 2.67 1.00 -3.03
N ARG A 58 3.41 1.01 -4.15
CA ARG A 58 4.38 2.05 -4.48
C ARG A 58 3.74 3.06 -5.42
N ILE A 59 3.57 4.29 -4.94
CA ILE A 59 2.88 5.38 -5.63
C ILE A 59 3.93 6.33 -6.19
N HIS A 60 3.92 6.51 -7.51
CA HIS A 60 4.69 7.53 -8.21
C HIS A 60 3.77 8.72 -8.47
N PHE A 61 4.15 9.89 -7.94
CA PHE A 61 3.32 11.09 -7.99
C PHE A 61 4.14 12.34 -8.27
N ASP A 62 3.48 13.35 -8.84
CA ASP A 62 4.03 14.67 -9.05
C ASP A 62 3.75 15.56 -7.83
N PRO A 63 4.77 15.92 -7.03
CA PRO A 63 4.60 16.73 -5.82
C PRO A 63 4.17 18.18 -6.12
N GLU A 64 4.25 18.64 -7.38
CA GLU A 64 3.70 19.93 -7.78
C GLU A 64 2.16 19.89 -7.97
N THR A 65 1.59 18.70 -8.13
CA THR A 65 0.16 18.48 -8.35
C THR A 65 -0.55 17.91 -7.11
N ILE A 66 0.07 16.98 -6.40
CA ILE A 66 -0.48 16.34 -5.19
C ILE A 66 0.60 16.20 -4.12
N GLY A 67 0.31 16.67 -2.90
CA GLY A 67 1.24 16.59 -1.78
C GLY A 67 1.32 15.19 -1.17
N TYR A 68 2.39 14.92 -0.42
CA TYR A 68 2.50 13.67 0.34
C TYR A 68 1.46 13.60 1.47
N ASP A 69 1.12 14.74 2.06
CA ASP A 69 0.03 14.90 3.03
C ASP A 69 -1.33 14.54 2.42
N ASP A 70 -1.63 14.96 1.19
CA ASP A 70 -2.85 14.54 0.49
C ASP A 70 -2.91 13.01 0.33
N LEU A 71 -1.78 12.36 0.00
CA LEU A 71 -1.71 10.90 -0.08
C LEU A 71 -1.98 10.24 1.27
N LEU A 72 -1.49 10.82 2.36
CA LEU A 72 -1.75 10.32 3.71
C LEU A 72 -3.22 10.53 4.12
N ASP A 73 -3.83 11.65 3.76
CA ASP A 73 -5.25 11.92 4.03
C ASP A 73 -6.15 10.89 3.33
N VAL A 74 -5.86 10.58 2.07
CA VAL A 74 -6.54 9.49 1.35
C VAL A 74 -6.30 8.15 2.05
N PHE A 75 -5.04 7.84 2.38
CA PHE A 75 -4.66 6.59 3.04
C PHE A 75 -5.44 6.37 4.34
N PHE A 76 -5.48 7.34 5.24
CA PHE A 76 -6.19 7.24 6.52
C PHE A 76 -7.72 7.30 6.38
N THR A 77 -8.24 7.68 5.21
CA THR A 77 -9.69 7.63 4.91
C THR A 77 -10.13 6.24 4.44
N VAL A 78 -9.27 5.52 3.70
CA VAL A 78 -9.62 4.22 3.09
C VAL A 78 -9.15 3.00 3.89
N HIS A 79 -8.38 3.21 4.95
CA HIS A 79 -7.84 2.19 5.83
C HIS A 79 -8.14 2.53 7.30
N ASP A 80 -8.44 1.52 8.12
CA ASP A 80 -8.53 1.64 9.58
C ASP A 80 -7.15 1.37 10.24
N PRO A 81 -6.45 2.42 10.73
CA PRO A 81 -5.11 2.30 11.35
C PRO A 81 -5.13 1.76 12.78
N THR A 82 -6.30 1.38 13.30
CA THR A 82 -6.42 0.82 14.65
C THR A 82 -6.52 -0.70 14.67
N GLN A 83 -6.54 -1.34 13.49
CA GLN A 83 -6.64 -2.78 13.34
C GLN A 83 -5.26 -3.43 13.22
N LEU A 84 -4.77 -3.99 14.32
CA LEU A 84 -3.51 -4.73 14.31
C LEU A 84 -3.62 -6.00 13.45
N ASN A 85 -2.77 -6.12 12.41
CA ASN A 85 -2.67 -7.30 11.53
C ASN A 85 -4.00 -7.69 10.86
N ARG A 86 -4.80 -6.69 10.46
CA ARG A 86 -6.10 -6.89 9.82
C ARG A 86 -6.55 -5.62 9.11
N GLN A 87 -7.26 -5.76 8.00
CA GLN A 87 -8.12 -4.71 7.47
C GLN A 87 -9.51 -5.26 7.15
N GLY A 88 -10.52 -4.84 7.92
CA GLY A 88 -11.88 -5.32 7.75
C GLY A 88 -11.99 -6.84 7.92
N HIS A 89 -12.31 -7.55 6.85
CA HIS A 89 -12.39 -9.02 6.84
C HIS A 89 -11.07 -9.71 6.42
N ASP A 90 -10.09 -8.95 5.93
CA ASP A 90 -8.79 -9.47 5.53
C ASP A 90 -7.88 -9.57 6.77
N VAL A 91 -7.69 -10.80 7.28
CA VAL A 91 -6.98 -11.08 8.53
C VAL A 91 -5.61 -11.68 8.24
N GLY A 92 -4.56 -11.09 8.80
CA GLY A 92 -3.19 -11.56 8.62
C GLY A 92 -2.16 -10.45 8.78
N THR A 93 -0.94 -10.82 9.14
CA THR A 93 0.18 -9.86 9.27
C THR A 93 0.47 -9.13 7.97
N GLN A 94 0.12 -9.71 6.83
CA GLN A 94 0.24 -9.10 5.52
C GLN A 94 -0.71 -7.93 5.26
N TYR A 95 -1.77 -7.78 6.06
CA TYR A 95 -2.76 -6.69 5.95
C TYR A 95 -2.58 -5.61 7.02
N ARG A 96 -1.41 -5.56 7.66
CA ARG A 96 -1.05 -4.54 8.65
C ARG A 96 -0.81 -3.16 8.02
#